data_AF-A0A7X6UU38-F1
#
_entry.id   AF-A0A7X6UU38-F1
#
_cell.length_a   1.000
_cell.length_b   1.000
_cell.length_c   1.000
_cell.angle_alpha   90.00
_cell.angle_beta   90.00
_cell.angle_gamma   90.00
#
_symmetry.space_group_name_H-M   'P 1'
#
loop_
_entity.id
_entity.type
_entity.pdbx_description
1 polymer ?
#
loop_
_entity_poly.entity_id
_entity_poly.type
_entity_poly.pdbx_seq_one_letter_code
_entity_poly.pdbx_strand_id
1 'polypeptide(L)'
;LMRAWQRAVPWFFPHGGAPQARYLYVSRVALASATCAHRGLTRSDAPLALLPATNRDIRDIFRVFGLSLRDLQDFLARHALAVNAPLNPLYAGWREQNWRRFEALLQDASFQAAVQQQTQAQGRLVERYLEQEGFFELPTVGVVDIGWLGTIQRFLAEAIAHRTDKPHIHGFLLGSTSGAALPSIAWNQVEGFLYDRSRSSSTGRAITYALDIFEEALRAPHAGVMGYAEQGGRIEPVLQAETDPERLGEIEQNAHYAPLQEAIPPAVERYAAAVTCLGLTAADNRPWLNHLVTMRLAFPRRAEMQSLQVKHHADQYSAARQPPLRARLELLRLWDLPPALLPIPGLRLAFYAWTLVGLPYVQRAGNLMRGLKNQARRILLGPPQAAGGAPD
;
A
#
# COMPACT_ATOMS: atom_id res chain seq x y z
N LEU A 1 4.67 -1.41 15.07
CA LEU A 1 5.84 -0.48 15.14
C LEU A 1 6.03 0.16 16.52
N MET A 2 5.03 0.82 17.13
CA MET A 2 5.19 1.50 18.45
C MET A 2 5.76 0.59 19.55
N ARG A 3 5.27 -0.65 19.68
CA ARG A 3 5.81 -1.62 20.66
C ARG A 3 7.30 -1.91 20.45
N ALA A 4 7.75 -1.96 19.20
CA ALA A 4 9.16 -2.17 18.87
C ALA A 4 10.01 -0.94 19.22
N TRP A 5 9.51 0.27 18.94
CA TRP A 5 10.16 1.51 19.37
C TRP A 5 10.36 1.56 20.88
N GLN A 6 9.32 1.27 21.66
CA GLN A 6 9.39 1.26 23.13
C GLN A 6 10.44 0.27 23.67
N ARG A 7 10.64 -0.87 23.00
CA ARG A 7 11.68 -1.85 23.36
C ARG A 7 13.09 -1.40 22.97
N ALA A 8 13.24 -0.59 21.93
CA ALA A 8 14.52 -0.11 21.45
C ALA A 8 15.02 1.14 22.22
N VAL A 9 14.10 1.98 22.69
CA VAL A 9 14.42 3.27 23.34
C VAL A 9 15.46 3.16 24.47
N PRO A 10 15.37 2.21 25.43
CA PRO A 10 16.36 2.10 26.50
C PRO A 10 17.80 1.85 25.99
N TRP A 11 17.94 1.26 24.82
CA TRP A 11 19.25 0.93 24.21
C TRP A 11 19.80 2.05 23.34
N PHE A 12 18.93 2.76 22.60
CA PHE A 12 19.36 3.90 21.78
C PHE A 12 19.53 5.18 22.59
N PHE A 13 18.78 5.33 23.68
CA PHE A 13 18.73 6.53 24.51
C PHE A 13 18.84 6.17 26.00
N PRO A 14 19.94 5.52 26.44
CA PRO A 14 20.09 5.05 27.82
C PRO A 14 20.07 6.17 28.88
N HIS A 15 20.37 7.41 28.46
CA HIS A 15 20.37 8.60 29.33
C HIS A 15 19.12 9.49 29.14
N GLY A 16 18.08 8.98 28.47
CA GLY A 16 16.91 9.75 28.08
C GLY A 16 17.14 10.58 26.82
N GLY A 17 16.22 11.52 26.54
CA GLY A 17 16.26 12.34 25.32
C GLY A 17 15.72 11.65 24.06
N ALA A 18 15.06 10.49 24.22
CA ALA A 18 14.35 9.87 23.10
C ALA A 18 13.26 10.81 22.56
N PRO A 19 13.09 10.90 21.23
CA PRO A 19 11.99 11.65 20.64
C PRO A 19 10.64 11.17 21.17
N GLN A 20 9.73 12.12 21.43
CA GLN A 20 8.34 11.77 21.73
C GLN A 20 7.74 11.03 20.53
N ALA A 21 7.06 9.92 20.80
CA ALA A 21 6.45 9.09 19.76
C ALA A 21 5.00 8.79 20.12
N ARG A 22 4.10 8.97 19.15
CA ARG A 22 2.67 8.69 19.26
C ARG A 22 2.23 7.74 18.13
N TYR A 23 1.23 6.92 18.41
CA TYR A 23 0.64 6.05 17.40
C TYR A 23 -0.56 6.77 16.78
N LEU A 24 -0.47 7.12 15.50
CA LEU A 24 -1.54 7.77 14.78
C LEU A 24 -2.45 6.72 14.15
N TYR A 25 -3.73 6.77 14.48
CA TYR A 25 -4.78 5.94 13.87
C TYR A 25 -5.15 6.54 12.52
N VAL A 26 -4.38 6.23 11.49
CA VAL A 26 -4.59 6.72 10.12
C VAL A 26 -4.61 5.57 9.13
N SER A 27 -5.32 5.75 8.03
CA SER A 27 -5.31 4.84 6.88
C SER A 27 -5.44 5.64 5.58
N ARG A 28 -5.20 4.99 4.44
CA ARG A 28 -5.44 5.63 3.13
C ARG A 28 -6.89 6.08 2.99
N VAL A 29 -7.85 5.26 3.42
CA VAL A 29 -9.28 5.54 3.29
C VAL A 29 -9.71 6.67 4.21
N ALA A 30 -9.27 6.64 5.48
CA ALA A 30 -9.60 7.66 6.47
C ALA A 30 -9.08 9.06 6.07
N LEU A 31 -7.95 9.13 5.36
CA LEU A 31 -7.35 10.40 4.94
C LEU A 31 -7.80 10.86 3.53
N ALA A 32 -8.19 9.94 2.65
CA ALA A 32 -8.47 10.27 1.24
C ALA A 32 -9.57 11.34 1.08
N SER A 33 -10.67 11.25 1.82
CA SER A 33 -11.74 12.25 1.76
C SER A 33 -11.26 13.61 2.27
N ALA A 34 -10.47 13.64 3.35
CA ALA A 34 -9.95 14.87 3.95
C ALA A 34 -9.03 15.65 2.99
N THR A 35 -8.30 14.98 2.09
CA THR A 35 -7.48 15.69 1.09
C THR A 35 -8.33 16.53 0.13
N CYS A 36 -9.59 16.17 -0.08
CA CYS A 36 -10.49 16.87 -0.99
C CYS A 36 -11.18 18.08 -0.34
N ALA A 37 -11.16 18.20 0.99
CA ALA A 37 -11.96 19.19 1.72
C ALA A 37 -11.64 20.64 1.32
N HIS A 38 -10.38 20.95 1.01
CA HIS A 38 -9.92 22.31 0.68
C HIS A 38 -9.52 22.51 -0.78
N ARG A 39 -9.07 21.45 -1.47
CA ARG A 39 -8.55 21.52 -2.85
C ARG A 39 -9.42 20.77 -3.87
N GLY A 40 -10.48 20.10 -3.41
CA GLY A 40 -11.27 19.21 -4.23
C GLY A 40 -10.52 17.94 -4.67
N LEU A 41 -11.12 17.16 -5.57
CA LEU A 41 -10.54 15.93 -6.11
C LEU A 41 -9.61 16.27 -7.27
N THR A 42 -8.30 16.06 -7.10
CA THR A 42 -7.33 16.54 -8.08
C THR A 42 -6.82 15.47 -9.04
N ARG A 43 -6.26 15.91 -10.17
CA ARG A 43 -5.62 15.02 -11.18
C ARG A 43 -4.46 14.22 -10.61
N SER A 44 -3.83 14.69 -9.54
CA SER A 44 -2.71 13.99 -8.91
C SER A 44 -3.17 12.89 -7.95
N ASP A 45 -4.35 13.03 -7.34
CA ASP A 45 -4.81 12.19 -6.23
C ASP A 45 -5.82 11.15 -6.70
N ALA A 46 -6.74 11.57 -7.58
CA ALA A 46 -7.80 10.70 -8.08
C ALA A 46 -7.28 9.41 -8.75
N PRO A 47 -6.20 9.45 -9.57
CA PRO A 47 -5.62 8.23 -10.16
C PRO A 47 -5.06 7.25 -9.14
N LEU A 48 -4.71 7.70 -7.92
CA LEU A 48 -4.20 6.79 -6.89
C LEU A 48 -5.23 5.72 -6.54
N ALA A 49 -6.53 6.07 -6.59
CA ALA A 49 -7.64 5.13 -6.40
C ALA A 49 -7.68 4.01 -7.45
N LEU A 50 -6.96 4.13 -8.56
CA LEU A 50 -6.90 3.11 -9.62
C LEU A 50 -5.60 2.29 -9.57
N LEU A 51 -4.72 2.53 -8.58
CA LEU A 51 -3.51 1.71 -8.39
C LEU A 51 -3.82 0.24 -8.08
N PRO A 52 -4.81 -0.10 -7.22
CA PRO A 52 -5.21 -1.49 -7.07
C PRO A 52 -5.74 -2.05 -8.39
N ALA A 53 -5.26 -3.23 -8.76
CA ALA A 53 -5.70 -3.90 -9.99
C ALA A 53 -7.19 -4.30 -9.98
N THR A 54 -7.84 -4.24 -8.81
CA THR A 54 -9.27 -4.52 -8.60
C THR A 54 -10.17 -3.30 -8.86
N ASN A 55 -9.60 -2.08 -8.85
CA ASN A 55 -10.32 -0.84 -9.08
C ASN A 55 -10.31 -0.50 -10.57
N ARG A 56 -11.45 -0.05 -11.09
CA ARG A 56 -11.73 0.03 -12.53
C ARG A 56 -12.25 1.40 -12.97
N ASP A 57 -13.23 1.96 -12.26
CA ASP A 57 -14.10 3.02 -12.77
C ASP A 57 -14.42 4.09 -11.71
N ILE A 58 -15.24 5.10 -12.06
CA ILE A 58 -15.51 6.25 -11.19
C ILE A 58 -16.11 5.85 -9.84
N ARG A 59 -16.80 4.69 -9.77
CA ARG A 59 -17.37 4.20 -8.51
C ARG A 59 -16.30 3.86 -7.49
N ASP A 60 -15.16 3.32 -7.93
CA ASP A 60 -14.05 3.01 -7.03
C ASP A 60 -13.38 4.29 -6.54
N ILE A 61 -13.21 5.26 -7.44
CA ILE A 61 -12.68 6.58 -7.08
C ILE A 61 -13.58 7.23 -6.04
N PHE A 62 -14.89 7.30 -6.31
CA PHE A 62 -15.83 7.91 -5.37
C PHE A 62 -15.90 7.17 -4.05
N ARG A 63 -15.90 5.83 -4.05
CA ARG A 63 -15.83 5.03 -2.81
C ARG A 63 -14.59 5.37 -1.99
N VAL A 64 -13.41 5.39 -2.62
CA VAL A 64 -12.14 5.67 -1.95
C VAL A 64 -12.13 7.07 -1.33
N PHE A 65 -12.64 8.07 -2.03
CA PHE A 65 -12.66 9.46 -1.59
C PHE A 65 -13.91 9.83 -0.75
N GLY A 66 -14.77 8.85 -0.43
CA GLY A 66 -15.97 9.08 0.38
C GLY A 66 -17.03 9.94 -0.31
N LEU A 67 -17.12 9.89 -1.64
CA LEU A 67 -18.02 10.70 -2.46
C LEU A 67 -19.31 9.96 -2.82
N SER A 68 -20.42 10.68 -2.79
CA SER A 68 -21.74 10.19 -3.17
C SER A 68 -21.90 10.19 -4.69
N LEU A 69 -22.00 9.00 -5.28
CA LEU A 69 -22.30 8.86 -6.71
C LEU A 69 -23.64 9.48 -7.07
N ARG A 70 -24.65 9.32 -6.20
CA ARG A 70 -26.00 9.86 -6.42
C ARG A 70 -25.96 11.38 -6.59
N ASP A 71 -25.23 12.06 -5.71
CA ASP A 71 -25.21 13.52 -5.69
C ASP A 71 -24.30 14.11 -6.78
N LEU A 72 -23.39 13.30 -7.33
CA LEU A 72 -22.44 13.72 -8.36
C LEU A 72 -22.78 13.22 -9.77
N GLN A 73 -23.87 12.47 -9.93
CA GLN A 73 -24.24 11.82 -11.20
C GLN A 73 -24.46 12.83 -12.35
N ASP A 74 -25.01 14.01 -12.04
CA ASP A 74 -25.32 15.02 -13.05
C ASP A 74 -24.04 15.61 -13.67
N PHE A 75 -22.97 15.71 -12.88
CA PHE A 75 -21.66 16.09 -13.40
C PHE A 75 -21.11 15.03 -14.37
N LEU A 76 -21.26 13.75 -14.02
CA LEU A 76 -20.85 12.65 -14.91
C LEU A 76 -21.60 12.70 -16.25
N ALA A 77 -22.91 12.97 -16.21
CA ALA A 77 -23.73 13.14 -17.41
C ALA A 77 -23.28 14.34 -18.25
N ARG A 78 -23.04 15.51 -17.63
CA ARG A 78 -22.56 16.72 -18.32
C ARG A 78 -21.22 16.50 -19.04
N HIS A 79 -20.32 15.72 -18.46
CA HIS A 79 -19.02 15.38 -19.04
C HIS A 79 -19.05 14.11 -19.93
N ALA A 80 -20.24 13.56 -20.20
CA ALA A 80 -20.46 12.33 -20.95
C ALA A 80 -19.63 11.13 -20.43
N LEU A 81 -19.33 11.09 -19.13
CA LEU A 81 -18.58 10.02 -18.49
C LEU A 81 -19.56 9.00 -17.92
N ALA A 82 -19.66 7.83 -18.55
CA ALA A 82 -20.48 6.76 -18.00
C ALA A 82 -19.92 6.24 -16.68
N VAL A 83 -20.80 5.96 -15.72
CA VAL A 83 -20.43 5.47 -14.37
C VAL A 83 -19.57 4.20 -14.41
N ASN A 84 -19.79 3.32 -15.39
CA ASN A 84 -19.06 2.07 -15.55
C ASN A 84 -17.92 2.16 -16.59
N ALA A 85 -17.61 3.34 -17.11
CA ALA A 85 -16.53 3.54 -18.07
C ALA A 85 -15.19 3.11 -17.43
N PRO A 86 -14.44 2.17 -18.03
CA PRO A 86 -13.14 1.78 -17.49
C PRO A 86 -12.16 2.96 -17.56
N LEU A 87 -11.62 3.33 -16.41
CA LEU A 87 -10.56 4.31 -16.22
C LEU A 87 -9.21 3.65 -15.96
N ASN A 88 -9.21 2.41 -15.47
CA ASN A 88 -8.00 1.59 -15.32
C ASN A 88 -7.65 0.86 -16.64
N PRO A 89 -6.43 1.03 -17.20
CA PRO A 89 -6.00 0.41 -18.46
C PRO A 89 -5.91 -1.13 -18.42
N LEU A 90 -5.96 -1.74 -17.24
CA LEU A 90 -5.99 -3.20 -17.09
C LEU A 90 -7.29 -3.84 -17.60
N TYR A 91 -8.38 -3.06 -17.71
CA TYR A 91 -9.71 -3.57 -18.01
C TYR A 91 -10.11 -3.39 -19.48
N ALA A 92 -10.84 -4.38 -20.00
CA ALA A 92 -11.41 -4.32 -21.34
C ALA A 92 -12.37 -3.13 -21.49
N GLY A 93 -12.34 -2.47 -22.66
CA GLY A 93 -13.14 -1.27 -22.93
C GLY A 93 -12.53 0.03 -22.41
N TRP A 94 -11.33 -0.01 -21.82
CA TRP A 94 -10.54 1.20 -21.57
C TRP A 94 -10.27 1.94 -22.88
N ARG A 95 -10.44 3.25 -22.85
CA ARG A 95 -10.22 4.17 -23.97
C ARG A 95 -9.62 5.45 -23.43
N GLU A 96 -8.69 6.04 -24.18
CA GLU A 96 -8.11 7.35 -23.84
C GLU A 96 -9.19 8.43 -23.69
N GLN A 97 -10.27 8.34 -24.48
CA GLN A 97 -11.41 9.27 -24.37
C GLN A 97 -12.10 9.24 -23.00
N ASN A 98 -12.20 8.08 -22.34
CA ASN A 98 -12.76 8.00 -20.98
C ASN A 98 -11.90 8.79 -19.99
N TRP A 99 -10.57 8.67 -20.14
CA TRP A 99 -9.62 9.40 -19.33
C TRP A 99 -9.71 10.91 -19.56
N ARG A 100 -9.79 11.35 -20.82
CA ARG A 100 -9.96 12.79 -21.14
C ARG A 100 -11.26 13.37 -20.57
N ARG A 101 -12.37 12.62 -20.61
CA ARG A 101 -13.65 13.03 -20.00
C ARG A 101 -13.54 13.11 -18.48
N PHE A 102 -12.83 12.17 -17.86
CA PHE A 102 -12.54 12.21 -16.45
C PHE A 102 -11.65 13.42 -16.08
N GLU A 103 -10.62 13.73 -16.86
CA GLU A 103 -9.80 14.94 -16.64
C GLU A 103 -10.62 16.23 -16.80
N ALA A 104 -11.53 16.29 -17.77
CA ALA A 104 -12.44 17.43 -17.93
C ALA A 104 -13.38 17.60 -16.73
N LEU A 105 -13.92 16.51 -16.18
CA LEU A 105 -14.69 16.52 -14.94
C LEU A 105 -13.87 17.10 -13.77
N LEU A 106 -12.60 16.69 -13.62
CA LEU A 106 -11.72 17.22 -12.58
C LEU A 106 -11.40 18.72 -12.75
N GLN A 107 -11.62 19.30 -13.93
CA GLN A 107 -11.45 20.73 -14.17
C GLN A 107 -12.73 21.54 -13.95
N ASP A 108 -13.88 20.89 -13.75
CA ASP A 108 -15.16 21.57 -13.54
C ASP A 108 -15.23 22.17 -12.12
N ALA A 109 -15.24 23.50 -12.03
CA ALA A 109 -15.30 24.21 -10.76
C ALA A 109 -16.56 23.88 -9.93
N SER A 110 -17.69 23.63 -10.58
CA SER A 110 -18.93 23.25 -9.90
C SER A 110 -18.82 21.83 -9.31
N PHE A 111 -18.13 20.92 -10.00
CA PHE A 111 -17.84 19.58 -9.50
C PHE A 111 -16.91 19.66 -8.28
N GLN A 112 -15.85 20.48 -8.38
CA GLN A 112 -14.89 20.65 -7.29
C GLN A 112 -15.54 21.26 -6.04
N ALA A 113 -16.43 22.24 -6.20
CA ALA A 113 -17.20 22.80 -5.10
C ALA A 113 -18.10 21.75 -4.43
N ALA A 114 -18.79 20.92 -5.22
CA ALA A 114 -19.62 19.84 -4.69
C ALA A 114 -18.79 18.78 -3.93
N VAL A 115 -17.61 18.43 -4.44
CA VAL A 115 -16.66 17.51 -3.78
C VAL A 115 -16.17 18.09 -2.45
N GLN A 116 -15.75 19.36 -2.43
CA GLN A 116 -15.31 20.03 -1.21
C GLN A 116 -16.44 20.06 -0.18
N GLN A 117 -17.66 20.39 -0.60
CA GLN A 117 -18.83 20.39 0.28
C GLN A 117 -19.09 19.03 0.93
N GLN A 118 -19.04 17.93 0.17
CA GLN A 118 -19.24 16.58 0.71
C GLN A 118 -18.14 16.17 1.70
N THR A 119 -16.90 16.59 1.46
CA THR A 119 -15.74 16.14 2.23
C THR A 119 -15.36 17.07 3.38
N GLN A 120 -15.95 18.26 3.47
CA GLN A 120 -15.62 19.29 4.46
C GLN A 120 -15.73 18.78 5.91
N ALA A 121 -16.78 18.04 6.22
CA ALA A 121 -16.99 17.51 7.58
C ALA A 121 -15.90 16.51 7.98
N GLN A 122 -15.53 15.60 7.08
CA GLN A 122 -14.46 14.62 7.32
C GLN A 122 -13.10 15.31 7.43
N GLY A 123 -12.82 16.31 6.59
CA GLY A 123 -11.61 17.13 6.71
C GLY A 123 -11.45 17.75 8.10
N ARG A 124 -12.52 18.37 8.63
CA ARG A 124 -12.51 18.94 9.99
C ARG A 124 -12.26 17.89 11.08
N LEU A 125 -12.80 16.68 10.95
CA LEU A 125 -12.58 15.62 11.93
C LEU A 125 -11.12 15.14 11.91
N VAL A 126 -10.53 14.98 10.73
CA VAL A 126 -9.11 14.64 10.59
C VAL A 126 -8.22 15.71 11.22
N GLU A 127 -8.48 16.98 10.94
CA GLU A 127 -7.70 18.08 11.51
C GLU A 127 -7.80 18.11 13.05
N ARG A 128 -9.01 18.02 13.61
CA ARG A 128 -9.21 17.97 15.06
C ARG A 128 -8.57 16.75 15.71
N TYR A 129 -8.57 15.60 15.03
CA TYR A 129 -7.85 14.41 15.49
C TYR A 129 -6.34 14.67 15.56
N LEU A 130 -5.76 15.25 14.51
CA LEU A 130 -4.33 15.56 14.47
C LEU A 130 -3.93 16.63 15.50
N GLU A 131 -4.78 17.63 15.75
CA GLU A 131 -4.62 18.59 16.84
C GLU A 131 -4.62 17.89 18.21
N GLN A 132 -5.59 17.01 18.44
CA GLN A 132 -5.69 16.22 19.68
C GLN A 132 -4.45 15.34 19.92
N GLU A 133 -3.86 14.79 18.85
CA GLU A 133 -2.64 13.98 18.93
C GLU A 133 -1.34 14.82 18.98
N GLY A 134 -1.44 16.15 19.01
CA GLY A 134 -0.29 17.06 19.11
C GLY A 134 0.55 17.13 17.84
N PHE A 135 -0.02 16.77 16.67
CA PHE A 135 0.73 16.72 15.41
C PHE A 135 1.27 18.09 14.96
N PHE A 136 0.62 19.17 15.40
CA PHE A 136 0.98 20.57 15.08
C PHE A 136 1.79 21.26 16.19
N GLU A 137 2.12 20.57 17.29
CA GLU A 137 2.83 21.18 18.43
C GLU A 137 4.31 21.46 18.15
N LEU A 138 4.89 20.78 17.16
CA LEU A 138 6.30 20.90 16.81
C LEU A 138 6.46 21.36 15.36
N PRO A 139 7.50 22.15 15.03
CA PRO A 139 7.74 22.63 13.67
C PRO A 139 8.17 21.53 12.69
N THR A 140 8.60 20.37 13.21
CA THR A 140 9.07 19.21 12.44
C THR A 140 8.62 17.93 13.10
N VAL A 141 8.11 16.98 12.31
CA VAL A 141 7.63 15.68 12.76
C VAL A 141 8.19 14.55 11.90
N GLY A 142 8.50 13.43 12.53
CA GLY A 142 8.85 12.18 11.87
C GLY A 142 7.63 11.26 11.76
N VAL A 143 7.33 10.78 10.55
CA VAL A 143 6.27 9.78 10.31
C VAL A 143 6.92 8.50 9.83
N VAL A 144 6.64 7.39 10.51
CA VAL A 144 7.22 6.08 10.19
C VAL A 144 6.11 5.12 9.78
N ASP A 145 6.23 4.56 8.58
CA ASP A 145 5.28 3.59 8.06
C ASP A 145 6.01 2.44 7.35
N ILE A 146 5.38 1.27 7.31
CA ILE A 146 5.88 0.12 6.55
C ILE A 146 5.68 0.31 5.04
N GLY A 147 4.70 1.14 4.65
CA GLY A 147 4.19 1.27 3.30
C GLY A 147 5.24 1.61 2.24
N TRP A 148 4.86 1.41 0.97
CA TRP A 148 5.81 1.39 -0.14
C TRP A 148 5.75 2.61 -1.05
N LEU A 149 4.53 3.09 -1.31
CA LEU A 149 4.28 4.22 -2.19
C LEU A 149 4.19 5.56 -1.45
N GLY A 150 4.14 5.53 -0.11
CA GLY A 150 3.99 6.72 0.73
C GLY A 150 2.63 7.40 0.62
N THR A 151 1.60 6.70 0.14
CA THR A 151 0.27 7.26 -0.11
C THR A 151 -0.44 7.76 1.16
N ILE A 152 -0.28 7.06 2.30
CA ILE A 152 -0.80 7.54 3.59
C ILE A 152 -0.18 8.89 3.94
N GLN A 153 1.15 8.98 3.90
CA GLN A 153 1.85 10.24 4.21
C GLN A 153 1.51 11.35 3.21
N ARG A 154 1.37 11.02 1.93
CA ARG A 154 0.90 11.97 0.93
C ARG A 154 -0.47 12.54 1.31
N PHE A 155 -1.45 11.68 1.60
CA PHE A 155 -2.78 12.13 1.98
C PHE A 155 -2.78 12.91 3.30
N LEU A 156 -1.96 12.49 4.27
CA LEU A 156 -1.78 13.24 5.51
C LEU A 156 -1.28 14.67 5.23
N ALA A 157 -0.24 14.81 4.42
CA ALA A 157 0.30 16.11 4.03
C ALA A 157 -0.72 16.94 3.24
N GLU A 158 -1.40 16.35 2.26
CA GLU A 158 -2.38 17.07 1.43
C GLU A 158 -3.58 17.55 2.24
N ALA A 159 -4.05 16.78 3.22
CA ALA A 159 -5.15 17.17 4.11
C ALA A 159 -4.83 18.44 4.91
N ILE A 160 -3.58 18.63 5.33
CA ILE A 160 -3.17 19.76 6.18
C ILE A 160 -2.45 20.88 5.42
N ALA A 161 -2.26 20.75 4.10
CA ALA A 161 -1.41 21.66 3.32
C ALA A 161 -1.83 23.14 3.40
N HIS A 162 -3.14 23.38 3.56
CA HIS A 162 -3.75 24.71 3.66
C HIS A 162 -3.44 25.42 4.99
N ARG A 163 -3.07 24.68 6.04
CA ARG A 163 -2.78 25.25 7.37
C ARG A 163 -1.47 26.03 7.39
N THR A 164 -1.42 27.08 8.20
CA THR A 164 -0.21 27.90 8.39
C THR A 164 0.75 27.31 9.44
N ASP A 165 0.23 26.56 10.40
CA ASP A 165 0.96 25.90 11.50
C ASP A 165 1.37 24.45 11.18
N LYS A 166 1.21 24.00 9.92
CA LYS A 166 1.62 22.65 9.51
C LYS A 166 3.12 22.40 9.74
N PRO A 167 3.51 21.24 10.29
CA PRO A 167 4.92 20.91 10.50
C PRO A 167 5.62 20.54 9.19
N HIS A 168 6.95 20.58 9.19
CA HIS A 168 7.75 19.85 8.23
C HIS A 168 7.66 18.35 8.53
N ILE A 169 7.27 17.54 7.55
CA ILE A 169 7.10 16.11 7.67
C ILE A 169 8.31 15.40 7.05
N HIS A 170 8.99 14.58 7.85
CA HIS A 170 9.98 13.62 7.38
C HIS A 170 9.43 12.19 7.50
N GLY A 171 9.25 11.58 6.34
CA GLY A 171 8.70 10.26 6.16
C GLY A 171 9.74 9.17 6.06
N PHE A 172 9.62 8.13 6.88
CA PHE A 172 10.47 6.95 6.86
C PHE A 172 9.63 5.73 6.47
N LEU A 173 9.92 5.19 5.29
CA LEU A 173 9.32 3.97 4.78
C LEU A 173 10.33 2.82 4.85
N LEU A 174 9.86 1.59 5.03
CA LEU A 174 10.77 0.43 4.95
C LEU A 174 11.41 0.33 3.56
N GLY A 175 10.64 0.61 2.51
CA GLY A 175 11.17 0.84 1.18
C GLY A 175 10.27 1.72 0.31
N SER A 176 10.85 2.60 -0.49
CA SER A 176 10.12 3.47 -1.42
C SER A 176 10.15 2.89 -2.83
N THR A 177 8.99 2.46 -3.33
CA THR A 177 8.83 1.92 -4.69
C THR A 177 8.38 2.96 -5.71
N SER A 178 8.04 4.17 -5.27
CA SER A 178 7.66 5.26 -6.15
C SER A 178 8.85 5.71 -7.01
N GLY A 179 8.70 5.60 -8.33
CA GLY A 179 9.77 5.96 -9.29
C GLY A 179 9.88 7.46 -9.54
N ALA A 180 8.77 8.17 -9.38
CA ALA A 180 8.77 9.60 -9.16
C ALA A 180 8.67 9.80 -7.65
N ALA A 181 9.53 10.64 -7.07
CA ALA A 181 9.27 11.15 -5.74
C ALA A 181 7.81 11.60 -5.72
N LEU A 182 7.04 11.18 -4.71
CA LEU A 182 5.87 11.97 -4.31
C LEU A 182 6.33 13.43 -4.36
N PRO A 183 5.59 14.35 -5.01
CA PRO A 183 6.09 15.70 -5.24
C PRO A 183 6.76 16.16 -3.97
N SER A 184 8.09 16.31 -4.02
CA SER A 184 8.88 16.74 -2.87
C SER A 184 8.48 18.18 -2.67
N ILE A 185 7.40 18.38 -1.92
CA ILE A 185 7.02 19.70 -1.45
C ILE A 185 8.03 19.97 -0.35
N ALA A 186 8.64 21.16 -0.32
CA ALA A 186 9.78 21.45 0.55
C ALA A 186 9.59 21.02 2.02
N TRP A 187 8.34 21.01 2.49
CA TRP A 187 7.94 20.65 3.84
C TRP A 187 7.45 19.19 4.01
N ASN A 188 7.38 18.36 2.97
CA ASN A 188 6.99 16.95 3.07
C ASN A 188 7.95 16.06 2.27
N GLN A 189 8.82 15.35 2.98
CA GLN A 189 9.84 14.49 2.39
C GLN A 189 9.59 13.03 2.77
N VAL A 190 9.96 12.11 1.88
CA VAL A 190 9.84 10.67 2.09
C VAL A 190 11.15 10.02 1.69
N GLU A 191 11.65 9.12 2.51
CA GLU A 191 12.77 8.25 2.14
C GLU A 191 12.52 6.78 2.46
N GLY A 192 13.02 5.92 1.58
CA GLY A 192 13.03 4.47 1.79
C GLY A 192 14.30 4.01 2.50
N PHE A 193 14.16 3.18 3.54
CA PHE A 193 15.30 2.68 4.30
C PHE A 193 16.07 1.57 3.58
N LEU A 194 15.47 0.40 3.37
CA LEU A 194 16.13 -0.76 2.74
C LEU A 194 16.26 -0.58 1.23
N TYR A 195 15.23 0.02 0.62
CA TYR A 195 15.16 0.27 -0.81
C TYR A 195 14.56 1.65 -1.07
N ASP A 196 15.16 2.41 -1.98
CA ASP A 196 14.59 3.66 -2.46
C ASP A 196 14.82 3.75 -3.96
N ARG A 197 13.72 3.67 -4.72
CA ARG A 197 13.76 3.68 -6.18
C ARG A 197 14.33 4.99 -6.73
N SER A 198 14.15 6.11 -6.03
CA SER A 198 14.64 7.42 -6.45
C SER A 198 16.17 7.58 -6.28
N ARG A 199 16.78 6.80 -5.38
CA ARG A 199 18.21 6.88 -5.02
C ARG A 199 19.07 5.75 -5.62
N SER A 200 18.60 5.11 -6.69
CA SER A 200 19.35 4.14 -7.52
C SER A 200 20.06 2.99 -6.78
N SER A 201 19.51 2.47 -5.67
CA SER A 201 20.07 1.30 -4.99
C SER A 201 19.40 0.01 -5.50
N SER A 202 20.13 -0.79 -6.29
CA SER A 202 19.62 -2.06 -6.84
C SER A 202 19.52 -3.18 -5.81
N THR A 203 20.40 -3.18 -4.81
CA THR A 203 20.53 -4.28 -3.82
C THR A 203 19.31 -4.42 -2.92
N GLY A 204 18.64 -3.30 -2.57
CA GLY A 204 17.46 -3.32 -1.71
C GLY A 204 16.19 -3.82 -2.39
N ARG A 205 16.17 -3.89 -3.74
CA ARG A 205 14.95 -4.17 -4.52
C ARG A 205 14.33 -5.53 -4.21
N ALA A 206 15.09 -6.48 -3.65
CA ALA A 206 14.57 -7.79 -3.28
C ALA A 206 13.35 -7.72 -2.34
N ILE A 207 13.21 -6.66 -1.53
CA ILE A 207 12.04 -6.47 -0.68
C ILE A 207 10.73 -6.39 -1.46
N THR A 208 10.76 -5.91 -2.72
CA THR A 208 9.56 -5.77 -3.56
C THR A 208 8.95 -7.10 -4.01
N TYR A 209 9.61 -8.21 -3.69
CA TYR A 209 9.22 -9.55 -4.09
C TYR A 209 8.11 -10.16 -3.23
N ALA A 210 7.99 -9.68 -1.98
CA ALA A 210 7.05 -10.18 -1.00
C ALA A 210 6.60 -9.06 -0.05
N LEU A 211 6.16 -7.94 -0.63
CA LEU A 211 5.67 -6.77 0.11
C LEU A 211 4.65 -7.15 1.18
N ASP A 212 3.70 -7.99 0.76
CA ASP A 212 2.57 -8.43 1.55
C ASP A 212 3.03 -9.12 2.84
N ILE A 213 4.13 -9.89 2.84
CA ILE A 213 4.67 -10.51 4.07
C ILE A 213 5.03 -9.45 5.10
N PHE A 214 5.67 -8.36 4.69
CA PHE A 214 6.06 -7.29 5.61
C PHE A 214 4.85 -6.48 6.08
N GLU A 215 3.87 -6.24 5.20
CA GLU A 215 2.62 -5.59 5.57
C GLU A 215 1.86 -6.40 6.62
N GLU A 216 1.70 -7.71 6.40
CA GLU A 216 1.03 -8.63 7.34
C GLU A 216 1.81 -8.77 8.66
N ALA A 217 3.14 -8.89 8.60
CA ALA A 217 4.00 -9.01 9.77
C ALA A 217 4.01 -7.77 10.68
N LEU A 218 3.67 -6.61 10.14
CA LEU A 218 3.70 -5.33 10.84
C LEU A 218 2.31 -4.68 10.96
N ARG A 219 1.26 -5.38 10.53
CA ARG A 219 -0.12 -4.94 10.63
C ARG A 219 -0.50 -4.66 12.08
N ALA A 220 -1.33 -3.64 12.27
CA ALA A 220 -1.88 -3.33 13.58
C ALA A 220 -2.88 -4.41 14.02
N PRO A 221 -2.99 -4.72 15.32
CA PRO A 221 -3.89 -5.77 15.80
C PRO A 221 -5.38 -5.38 15.76
N HIS A 222 -5.69 -4.09 15.58
CA HIS A 222 -7.05 -3.57 15.48
C HIS A 222 -7.51 -3.53 14.01
N ALA A 223 -8.83 -3.52 13.79
CA ALA A 223 -9.40 -3.32 12.47
C ALA A 223 -8.94 -1.99 11.84
N GLY A 224 -8.91 -1.92 10.51
CA GLY A 224 -8.45 -0.72 9.84
C GLY A 224 -9.37 0.49 10.06
N VAL A 225 -8.76 1.67 10.06
CA VAL A 225 -9.44 2.95 10.33
C VAL A 225 -10.20 3.40 9.09
N MET A 226 -11.50 3.60 9.20
CA MET A 226 -12.39 4.01 8.11
C MET A 226 -12.65 5.52 8.08
N GLY A 227 -12.48 6.19 9.21
CA GLY A 227 -12.72 7.62 9.37
C GLY A 227 -12.67 8.01 10.84
N TYR A 228 -13.35 9.10 11.18
CA TYR A 228 -13.34 9.65 12.54
C TYR A 228 -14.73 10.12 12.94
N ALA A 229 -15.00 10.10 14.24
CA ALA A 229 -16.24 10.61 14.82
C ALA A 229 -15.97 11.31 16.14
N GLU A 230 -16.78 12.31 16.47
CA GLU A 230 -16.73 12.95 17.77
C GLU A 230 -17.55 12.15 18.78
N GLN A 231 -16.91 11.74 19.88
CA GLN A 231 -17.52 10.98 20.97
C GLN A 231 -16.99 11.52 22.31
N GLY A 232 -17.89 11.96 23.19
CA GLY A 232 -17.49 12.46 24.51
C GLY A 232 -16.53 13.65 24.49
N GLY A 233 -16.61 14.51 23.48
CA GLY A 233 -15.72 15.67 23.30
C GLY A 233 -14.33 15.33 22.77
N ARG A 234 -14.08 14.07 22.39
CA ARG A 234 -12.85 13.61 21.75
C ARG A 234 -13.13 13.16 20.32
N ILE A 235 -12.12 13.25 19.46
CA ILE A 235 -12.19 12.63 18.14
C ILE A 235 -11.61 11.23 18.25
N GLU A 236 -12.44 10.24 17.97
CA GLU A 236 -12.11 8.82 18.04
C GLU A 236 -12.12 8.21 16.63
N PRO A 237 -11.20 7.27 16.32
CA PRO A 237 -11.19 6.59 15.04
C PRO A 237 -12.40 5.66 14.91
N VAL A 238 -13.06 5.73 13.76
CA VAL A 238 -14.12 4.78 13.38
C VAL A 238 -13.44 3.60 12.71
N LEU A 239 -13.45 2.44 13.39
CA LEU A 239 -12.85 1.21 12.88
C LEU A 239 -13.84 0.42 12.02
N GLN A 240 -13.32 -0.37 11.08
CA GLN A 240 -14.12 -1.32 10.32
C GLN A 240 -14.83 -2.32 11.26
N ALA A 241 -16.08 -2.66 10.95
CA ALA A 241 -16.88 -3.54 11.78
C ALA A 241 -16.28 -4.95 11.83
N GLU A 242 -16.33 -5.60 13.00
CA GLU A 242 -15.82 -6.96 13.19
C GLU A 242 -16.61 -8.02 12.41
N THR A 243 -17.83 -7.69 11.96
CA THR A 243 -18.67 -8.55 11.11
C THR A 243 -18.40 -8.39 9.61
N ASP A 244 -17.54 -7.44 9.22
CA ASP A 244 -17.20 -7.21 7.82
C ASP A 244 -16.41 -8.40 7.24
N PRO A 245 -16.76 -8.95 6.06
CA PRO A 245 -16.06 -10.09 5.47
C PRO A 245 -14.56 -9.86 5.26
N GLU A 246 -14.13 -8.63 4.91
CA GLU A 246 -12.71 -8.30 4.77
C GLU A 246 -12.01 -8.37 6.12
N ARG A 247 -12.66 -7.87 7.17
CA ARG A 247 -12.16 -7.93 8.54
C ARG A 247 -12.06 -9.36 9.06
N LEU A 248 -13.05 -10.21 8.78
CA LEU A 248 -12.98 -11.63 9.15
C LEU A 248 -11.79 -12.34 8.48
N GLY A 249 -11.55 -12.06 7.20
CA GLY A 249 -10.37 -12.56 6.48
C GLY A 249 -9.06 -12.03 7.07
N GLU A 250 -9.03 -10.76 7.50
CA GLU A 250 -7.89 -10.15 8.19
C GLU A 250 -7.57 -10.83 9.53
N ILE A 251 -8.60 -11.18 10.33
CA ILE A 251 -8.42 -11.90 11.60
C ILE A 251 -7.81 -13.29 11.35
N GLU A 252 -8.33 -14.03 10.37
CA GLU A 252 -7.77 -15.33 9.99
C GLU A 252 -6.32 -15.17 9.53
N GLN A 253 -6.03 -14.16 8.72
CA GLN A 253 -4.69 -13.86 8.23
C GLN A 253 -3.72 -13.50 9.36
N ASN A 254 -4.14 -12.68 10.32
CA ASN A 254 -3.34 -12.27 11.48
C ASN A 254 -2.89 -13.47 12.32
N ALA A 255 -3.74 -14.50 12.47
CA ALA A 255 -3.36 -15.71 13.20
C ALA A 255 -2.16 -16.45 12.57
N HIS A 256 -2.01 -16.40 11.24
CA HIS A 256 -0.87 -17.00 10.54
C HIS A 256 0.44 -16.22 10.77
N TYR A 257 0.34 -14.91 11.01
CA TYR A 257 1.50 -14.01 11.20
C TYR A 257 1.82 -13.73 12.67
N ALA A 258 0.97 -14.15 13.60
CA ALA A 258 1.15 -13.95 15.04
C ALA A 258 2.54 -14.36 15.55
N PRO A 259 3.14 -15.51 15.17
CA PRO A 259 4.48 -15.87 15.64
C PRO A 259 5.55 -14.85 15.23
N LEU A 260 5.43 -14.25 14.05
CA LEU A 260 6.36 -13.23 13.57
C LEU A 260 6.11 -11.89 14.30
N GLN A 261 4.84 -11.50 14.45
CA GLN A 261 4.43 -10.29 15.16
C GLN A 261 4.90 -10.30 16.63
N GLU A 262 4.81 -11.45 17.31
CA GLU A 262 5.28 -11.64 18.68
C GLU A 262 6.80 -11.66 18.81
N ALA A 263 7.51 -12.19 17.79
CA ALA A 263 8.96 -12.26 17.78
C ALA A 263 9.66 -10.92 17.46
N ILE A 264 8.97 -9.98 16.81
CA ILE A 264 9.55 -8.69 16.39
C ILE A 264 10.03 -7.84 17.58
N PRO A 265 9.23 -7.53 18.61
CA PRO A 265 9.68 -6.68 19.72
C PRO A 265 10.94 -7.19 20.45
N PRO A 266 11.06 -8.48 20.86
CA PRO A 266 12.28 -8.96 21.49
C PRO A 266 13.47 -9.06 20.51
N ALA A 267 13.23 -9.29 19.21
CA ALA A 267 14.30 -9.25 18.22
C ALA A 267 14.85 -7.81 18.05
N VAL A 268 13.98 -6.82 18.05
CA VAL A 268 14.35 -5.38 18.01
C VAL A 268 15.15 -4.99 19.24
N GLU A 269 14.78 -5.48 20.41
CA GLU A 269 15.53 -5.24 21.65
C GLU A 269 16.98 -5.76 21.55
N ARG A 270 17.15 -7.00 21.10
CA ARG A 270 18.49 -7.60 20.88
C ARG A 270 19.29 -6.87 19.80
N TYR A 271 18.63 -6.49 18.71
CA TYR A 271 19.24 -5.71 17.64
C TYR A 271 19.73 -4.36 18.16
N ALA A 272 18.88 -3.63 18.89
CA ALA A 272 19.20 -2.32 19.45
C ALA A 272 20.40 -2.42 20.41
N ALA A 273 20.41 -3.41 21.31
CA ALA A 273 21.54 -3.68 22.18
C ALA A 273 22.85 -3.92 21.40
N ALA A 274 22.81 -4.79 20.39
CA ALA A 274 23.98 -5.14 19.60
C ALA A 274 24.55 -3.94 18.83
N VAL A 275 23.70 -3.17 18.14
CA VAL A 275 24.18 -2.03 17.36
C VAL A 275 24.68 -0.89 18.23
N THR A 276 24.07 -0.65 19.40
CA THR A 276 24.58 0.32 20.37
C THR A 276 25.95 -0.11 20.91
N CYS A 277 26.11 -1.37 21.33
CA CYS A 277 27.39 -1.88 21.85
C CYS A 277 28.52 -1.82 20.81
N LEU A 278 28.20 -2.04 19.54
CA LEU A 278 29.16 -2.03 18.44
C LEU A 278 29.37 -0.64 17.82
N GLY A 279 28.60 0.37 18.24
CA GLY A 279 28.66 1.72 17.66
C GLY A 279 28.23 1.78 16.19
N LEU A 280 27.36 0.85 15.74
CA LEU A 280 26.92 0.76 14.35
C LEU A 280 25.76 1.70 14.07
N THR A 281 25.82 2.42 12.96
CA THR A 281 24.74 3.26 12.47
C THR A 281 23.74 2.48 11.61
N ALA A 282 22.63 3.12 11.27
CA ALA A 282 21.67 2.59 10.30
C ALA A 282 22.30 2.44 8.90
N ALA A 283 23.28 3.28 8.55
CA ALA A 283 24.01 3.18 7.28
C ALA A 283 24.92 1.95 7.25
N ASP A 284 25.62 1.66 8.35
CA ASP A 284 26.53 0.52 8.47
C ASP A 284 25.77 -0.82 8.37
N ASN A 285 24.57 -0.88 8.97
CA ASN A 285 23.76 -2.09 8.98
C ASN A 285 22.99 -2.35 7.67
N ARG A 286 22.74 -1.30 6.87
CA ARG A 286 21.87 -1.40 5.68
C ARG A 286 22.33 -2.47 4.69
N PRO A 287 23.63 -2.61 4.32
CA PRO A 287 24.09 -3.66 3.43
C PRO A 287 23.82 -5.07 3.98
N TRP A 288 24.04 -5.29 5.28
CA TRP A 288 23.80 -6.57 5.93
C TRP A 288 22.30 -6.92 5.97
N LEU A 289 21.44 -5.96 6.32
CA LEU A 289 19.99 -6.14 6.29
C LEU A 289 19.49 -6.46 4.87
N ASN A 290 19.99 -5.74 3.87
CA ASN A 290 19.66 -6.02 2.46
C ASN A 290 20.11 -7.41 2.03
N HIS A 291 21.30 -7.87 2.46
CA HIS A 291 21.76 -9.23 2.21
C HIS A 291 20.83 -10.26 2.85
N LEU A 292 20.49 -10.10 4.13
CA LEU A 292 19.59 -11.01 4.84
C LEU A 292 18.21 -11.11 4.16
N VAL A 293 17.58 -9.97 3.87
CA VAL A 293 16.28 -9.92 3.20
C VAL A 293 16.36 -10.57 1.82
N THR A 294 17.39 -10.26 1.04
CA THR A 294 17.59 -10.85 -0.29
C THR A 294 17.71 -12.36 -0.22
N MET A 295 18.57 -12.88 0.66
CA MET A 295 18.77 -14.32 0.79
C MET A 295 17.50 -15.05 1.24
N ARG A 296 16.73 -14.45 2.16
CA ARG A 296 15.50 -15.05 2.67
C ARG A 296 14.34 -14.99 1.68
N LEU A 297 14.23 -13.93 0.89
CA LEU A 297 13.15 -13.78 -0.09
C LEU A 297 13.43 -14.47 -1.42
N ALA A 298 14.70 -14.52 -1.85
CA ALA A 298 15.10 -15.21 -3.08
C ALA A 298 15.13 -16.74 -2.89
N PHE A 299 15.50 -17.20 -1.70
CA PHE A 299 15.68 -18.62 -1.40
C PHE A 299 14.95 -19.06 -0.12
N PRO A 300 13.63 -18.80 0.03
CA PRO A 300 12.90 -19.17 1.23
C PRO A 300 12.82 -20.69 1.39
N ARG A 301 12.84 -21.18 2.62
CA ARG A 301 12.59 -22.59 2.92
C ARG A 301 11.13 -22.91 2.57
N ARG A 302 10.85 -24.17 2.22
CA ARG A 302 9.47 -24.60 1.91
C ARG A 302 8.55 -24.41 3.11
N ALA A 303 9.03 -24.74 4.31
CA ALA A 303 8.30 -24.52 5.55
C ALA A 303 7.95 -23.04 5.77
N GLU A 304 8.87 -22.12 5.49
CA GLU A 304 8.64 -20.66 5.60
C GLU A 304 7.55 -20.20 4.62
N MET A 305 7.58 -20.67 3.36
CA MET A 305 6.52 -20.36 2.38
C MET A 305 5.18 -21.03 2.70
N GLN A 306 5.16 -22.11 3.48
CA GLN A 306 3.92 -22.74 3.93
C GLN A 306 3.34 -22.04 5.15
N SER A 307 4.19 -21.54 6.06
CA SER A 307 3.75 -20.81 7.25
C SER A 307 3.33 -19.37 6.95
N LEU A 308 4.02 -18.69 6.02
CA LEU A 308 3.80 -17.27 5.71
C LEU A 308 2.99 -17.09 4.42
N GLN A 309 1.90 -17.85 4.28
CA GLN A 309 1.01 -17.68 3.13
C GLN A 309 0.09 -16.48 3.32
N VAL A 310 -0.07 -15.70 2.27
CA VAL A 310 -1.13 -14.69 2.21
C VAL A 310 -2.35 -15.32 1.58
N LYS A 311 -3.34 -15.62 2.42
CA LYS A 311 -4.62 -16.24 2.01
C LYS A 311 -5.67 -15.19 1.72
N HIS A 312 -5.68 -14.13 2.53
CA HIS A 312 -6.56 -12.99 2.37
C HIS A 312 -5.73 -11.74 2.13
N HIS A 313 -5.85 -11.16 0.94
CA HIS A 313 -5.38 -9.79 0.71
C HIS A 313 -6.50 -8.84 1.13
N ALA A 314 -6.41 -8.32 2.35
CA ALA A 314 -7.30 -7.28 2.85
C ALA A 314 -6.66 -5.90 2.59
N ASP A 315 -7.15 -5.20 1.56
CA ASP A 315 -6.83 -3.79 1.34
C ASP A 315 -8.15 -3.01 1.19
N GLN A 316 -8.50 -2.20 2.18
CA GLN A 316 -9.71 -1.38 2.21
C GLN A 316 -9.82 -0.41 1.01
N TYR A 317 -8.68 -0.13 0.38
CA TYR A 317 -8.59 0.69 -0.81
C TYR A 317 -9.00 -0.06 -2.09
N SER A 318 -8.88 -1.39 -2.10
CA SER A 318 -9.25 -2.28 -3.20
C SER A 318 -10.76 -2.51 -3.25
N ALA A 319 -11.28 -2.82 -4.44
CA ALA A 319 -12.65 -3.28 -4.61
C ALA A 319 -12.72 -4.80 -4.46
N ALA A 320 -13.88 -5.34 -4.07
CA ALA A 320 -14.16 -6.78 -4.00
C ALA A 320 -14.18 -7.52 -5.36
N ARG A 321 -13.67 -6.89 -6.43
CA ARG A 321 -13.62 -7.44 -7.79
C ARG A 321 -12.32 -8.20 -8.02
N GLN A 322 -12.39 -9.29 -8.78
CA GLN A 322 -11.17 -9.94 -9.25
C GLN A 322 -10.55 -9.17 -10.42
N PRO A 323 -9.21 -9.02 -10.44
CA PRO A 323 -8.53 -8.40 -11.57
C PRO A 323 -8.63 -9.31 -12.82
N PRO A 324 -8.55 -8.73 -14.03
CA PRO A 324 -8.51 -9.50 -15.27
C PRO A 324 -7.38 -10.54 -15.26
N LEU A 325 -7.58 -11.70 -15.92
CA LEU A 325 -6.61 -12.80 -15.92
C LEU A 325 -5.20 -12.37 -16.37
N ARG A 326 -5.12 -11.48 -17.37
CA ARG A 326 -3.84 -10.94 -17.84
C ARG A 326 -3.11 -10.19 -16.71
N ALA A 327 -3.80 -9.30 -16.01
CA ALA A 327 -3.25 -8.55 -14.89
C ALA A 327 -2.81 -9.50 -13.76
N ARG A 328 -3.62 -10.53 -13.44
CA ARG A 328 -3.26 -11.56 -12.45
C ARG A 328 -1.95 -12.28 -12.79
N LEU A 329 -1.72 -12.57 -14.07
CA LEU A 329 -0.49 -13.24 -14.52
C LEU A 329 0.73 -12.31 -14.55
N GLU A 330 0.53 -11.01 -14.76
CA GLU A 330 1.58 -9.99 -14.71
C GLU A 330 1.98 -9.66 -13.26
N LEU A 331 1.05 -9.77 -12.31
CA LEU A 331 1.26 -9.55 -10.88
C LEU A 331 1.71 -10.80 -10.11
N LEU A 332 1.77 -11.96 -10.76
CA LEU A 332 2.10 -13.22 -10.12
C LEU A 332 3.55 -13.20 -9.61
N ARG A 333 3.72 -13.38 -8.31
CA ARG A 333 5.02 -13.46 -7.61
C ARG A 333 5.30 -14.90 -7.18
N LEU A 334 6.55 -15.18 -6.79
CA LEU A 334 6.96 -16.52 -6.33
C LEU A 334 6.12 -16.97 -5.11
N TRP A 335 5.84 -16.03 -4.22
CA TRP A 335 5.10 -16.26 -2.97
C TRP A 335 3.60 -16.48 -3.19
N ASP A 336 3.08 -16.22 -4.39
CA ASP A 336 1.69 -16.49 -4.79
C ASP A 336 1.53 -17.91 -5.39
N LEU A 337 2.63 -18.65 -5.56
CA LEU A 337 2.59 -19.97 -6.20
C LEU A 337 2.16 -21.06 -5.20
N PRO A 338 1.37 -22.05 -5.67
CA PRO A 338 1.06 -23.24 -4.88
C PRO A 338 2.32 -23.93 -4.34
N PRO A 339 2.30 -24.43 -3.08
CA PRO A 339 3.43 -25.15 -2.49
C PRO A 339 3.96 -26.32 -3.34
N ALA A 340 3.07 -26.96 -4.11
CA ALA A 340 3.41 -28.06 -5.00
C ALA A 340 4.37 -27.67 -6.15
N LEU A 341 4.44 -26.38 -6.53
CA LEU A 341 5.33 -25.89 -7.59
C LEU A 341 6.71 -25.47 -7.06
N LEU A 342 6.83 -25.20 -5.76
CA LEU A 342 8.06 -24.74 -5.10
C LEU A 342 9.24 -25.73 -5.13
N PRO A 343 9.04 -27.06 -5.34
CA PRO A 343 10.11 -28.02 -5.61
C PRO A 343 10.76 -27.92 -6.99
N ILE A 344 10.15 -27.24 -7.96
CA ILE A 344 10.66 -27.18 -9.33
C ILE A 344 12.05 -26.50 -9.35
N PRO A 345 13.12 -27.20 -9.81
CA PRO A 345 14.46 -26.64 -9.89
C PRO A 345 14.49 -25.38 -10.76
N GLY A 346 15.24 -24.36 -10.34
CA GLY A 346 15.42 -23.12 -11.10
C GLY A 346 14.22 -22.15 -11.09
N LEU A 347 13.03 -22.58 -10.64
CA LEU A 347 11.83 -21.72 -10.59
C LEU A 347 12.06 -20.45 -9.74
N ARG A 348 12.67 -20.62 -8.56
CA ARG A 348 12.95 -19.51 -7.63
C ARG A 348 13.94 -18.52 -8.23
N LEU A 349 15.00 -19.04 -8.86
CA LEU A 349 16.01 -18.23 -9.54
C LEU A 349 15.40 -17.48 -10.73
N ALA A 350 14.49 -18.12 -11.47
CA ALA A 350 13.82 -17.49 -12.60
C ALA A 350 12.92 -16.32 -12.18
N PHE A 351 12.09 -16.48 -11.14
CA PHE A 351 11.32 -15.35 -10.61
C PHE A 351 12.25 -14.26 -10.05
N TYR A 352 13.35 -14.63 -9.37
CA TYR A 352 14.29 -13.67 -8.78
C TYR A 352 14.99 -12.84 -9.87
N ALA A 353 15.48 -13.50 -10.93
CA ALA A 353 16.08 -12.86 -12.08
C ALA A 353 15.08 -11.97 -12.84
N TRP A 354 13.83 -12.42 -13.01
CA TRP A 354 12.78 -11.63 -13.65
C TRP A 354 12.55 -10.31 -12.88
N THR A 355 12.47 -10.36 -11.56
CA THR A 355 12.20 -9.18 -10.74
C THR A 355 13.38 -8.22 -10.65
N LEU A 356 14.62 -8.69 -10.52
CA LEU A 356 15.79 -7.80 -10.38
C LEU A 356 16.25 -7.18 -11.69
N VAL A 357 16.31 -7.99 -12.75
CA VAL A 357 16.88 -7.57 -14.03
C VAL A 357 15.85 -6.77 -14.83
N GLY A 358 14.55 -6.92 -14.53
CA GLY A 358 13.48 -6.07 -15.04
C GLY A 358 13.65 -5.75 -16.52
N LEU A 359 13.84 -6.75 -17.38
CA LEU A 359 14.33 -6.50 -18.72
C LEU A 359 13.43 -7.14 -19.80
N PRO A 360 13.07 -6.34 -20.82
CA PRO A 360 12.58 -6.76 -22.14
C PRO A 360 13.30 -7.96 -22.79
N TYR A 361 14.40 -8.44 -22.22
CA TYR A 361 15.23 -9.55 -22.71
C TYR A 361 14.58 -10.94 -22.57
N VAL A 362 13.50 -11.07 -21.79
CA VAL A 362 12.74 -12.32 -21.67
C VAL A 362 11.92 -12.66 -22.92
N GLN A 363 11.77 -11.74 -23.88
CA GLN A 363 11.22 -12.11 -25.19
C GLN A 363 12.04 -13.20 -25.90
N ARG A 364 13.35 -13.35 -25.59
CA ARG A 364 14.19 -14.45 -26.12
C ARG A 364 14.16 -15.74 -25.29
N ALA A 365 13.75 -15.69 -24.01
CA ALA A 365 13.51 -16.88 -23.18
C ALA A 365 12.04 -17.35 -23.22
N GLY A 366 11.29 -16.90 -24.23
CA GLY A 366 9.85 -17.10 -24.37
C GLY A 366 9.43 -18.57 -24.44
N ASN A 367 10.31 -19.51 -24.79
CA ASN A 367 9.91 -20.92 -24.95
C ASN A 367 9.93 -21.69 -23.62
N LEU A 368 10.95 -21.52 -22.79
CA LEU A 368 11.07 -22.22 -21.50
C LEU A 368 10.07 -21.68 -20.47
N MET A 369 9.88 -20.35 -20.42
CA MET A 369 8.90 -19.73 -19.53
C MET A 369 7.46 -19.85 -20.03
N ARG A 370 7.20 -19.99 -21.34
CA ARG A 370 5.87 -20.46 -21.82
C ARG A 370 5.58 -21.87 -21.32
N GLY A 371 6.58 -22.76 -21.29
CA GLY A 371 6.44 -24.11 -20.73
C GLY A 371 5.99 -24.08 -19.27
N LEU A 372 6.71 -23.37 -18.41
CA LEU A 372 6.39 -23.25 -16.98
C LEU A 372 5.08 -22.47 -16.73
N LYS A 373 4.81 -21.40 -17.49
CA LYS A 373 3.52 -20.67 -17.40
C LYS A 373 2.34 -21.51 -17.92
N ASN A 374 2.52 -22.33 -18.95
CA ASN A 374 1.49 -23.23 -19.46
C ASN A 374 1.25 -24.41 -18.50
N GLN A 375 2.29 -24.87 -17.81
CA GLN A 375 2.18 -25.90 -16.78
C GLN A 375 1.46 -25.34 -15.54
N ALA A 376 1.82 -24.14 -15.08
CA ALA A 376 1.09 -23.44 -14.02
C ALA A 376 -0.35 -23.12 -14.44
N ARG A 377 -0.61 -22.73 -15.69
CA ARG A 377 -1.97 -22.52 -16.24
C ARG A 377 -2.81 -23.79 -16.22
N ARG A 378 -2.26 -24.93 -16.66
CA ARG A 378 -2.97 -26.23 -16.62
C ARG A 378 -3.30 -26.66 -15.19
N ILE A 379 -2.44 -26.35 -14.24
CA ILE A 379 -2.62 -26.69 -12.83
C ILE A 379 -3.64 -25.74 -12.14
N LEU A 380 -3.62 -24.45 -12.47
CA LEU A 380 -4.51 -23.45 -11.86
C LEU A 380 -5.91 -23.36 -12.47
N LEU A 381 -6.09 -23.70 -13.75
CA LEU A 381 -7.35 -23.50 -14.49
C LEU A 381 -8.03 -24.83 -14.87
N GLY A 382 -7.44 -25.99 -14.54
CA GLY A 382 -7.85 -27.28 -15.08
C GLY A 382 -7.58 -27.40 -16.59
N PRO A 383 -7.80 -28.59 -17.19
CA PRO A 383 -7.67 -28.76 -18.64
C PRO A 383 -8.65 -27.82 -19.37
N PRO A 384 -8.28 -27.26 -20.54
CA PRO A 384 -9.21 -26.47 -21.32
C PRO A 384 -10.44 -27.33 -21.64
N GLN A 385 -11.64 -26.83 -21.30
CA GLN A 385 -12.86 -27.42 -21.84
C GLN A 385 -12.73 -27.36 -23.36
N ALA A 386 -12.76 -28.53 -24.00
CA ALA A 386 -12.83 -28.63 -25.44
C ALA A 386 -14.02 -27.80 -25.89
N ALA A 387 -13.79 -26.83 -26.78
CA ALA A 387 -14.85 -26.15 -27.47
C ALA A 387 -15.75 -27.23 -28.07
N GLY A 388 -17.00 -27.29 -27.61
CA GLY A 388 -17.98 -28.22 -28.12
C GLY A 388 -18.05 -28.08 -29.63
N GLY A 389 -17.79 -29.19 -30.32
CA GLY A 389 -18.09 -29.29 -31.75
C GLY A 389 -19.56 -28.97 -31.94
N ALA A 390 -19.84 -28.04 -32.85
CA ALA A 390 -21.17 -27.91 -33.42
C ALA A 390 -21.50 -29.24 -34.12
N PRO A 391 -22.67 -29.85 -33.90
CA PRO A 391 -23.16 -30.87 -34.80
C PRO A 391 -23.69 -30.19 -36.06
N ASP A 392 -23.36 -30.79 -37.21
CA ASP A 392 -23.91 -30.48 -38.54
C ASP A 392 -25.45 -30.62 -38.58
#